data_AF-A0A380G895-F1
#
_entry.id   AF-A0A380G895-F1
#
_cell.length_a   1.000
_cell.length_b   1.000
_cell.length_c   1.000
_cell.angle_alpha   90.00
_cell.angle_beta   90.00
_cell.angle_gamma   90.00
#
_symmetry.space_group_name_H-M   'P 1'
#
loop_
_entity.id
_entity.type
_entity.pdbx_description
1 polymer ?
#
loop_
_entity_poly.entity_id
_entity_poly.type
_entity_poly.pdbx_seq_one_letter_code
_entity_poly.pdbx_strand_id
1 'polypeptide(L)'
;MGEITEKVQELPDEHRQVLNVIINAPNKYITKEKMLNQLGYEKTSSNERWIRRIISELSTIYAYPIGCNYSSDRRGYYMITTQEEKAQAIKSLTRLIEGSIRRREAVEKLVIKK
;
A
#
# COMPACT_ATOMS: atom_id res chain seq x y z
N MET A 1 -4.82 4.42 23.88
CA MET A 1 -4.24 5.40 22.95
C MET A 1 -2.78 5.02 22.79
N GLY A 2 -2.39 4.47 21.65
CA GLY A 2 -1.04 3.94 21.47
C GLY A 2 -0.03 5.07 21.33
N GLU A 3 1.00 5.04 22.18
CA GLU A 3 2.19 5.88 22.08
C GLU A 3 2.86 5.66 20.71
N ILE A 4 3.10 6.75 19.99
CA ILE A 4 3.99 6.73 18.82
C ILE A 4 5.41 6.74 19.40
N THR A 5 5.96 5.55 19.62
CA THR A 5 7.36 5.41 20.00
C THR A 5 8.23 5.90 18.84
N GLU A 6 8.84 7.08 19.00
CA GLU A 6 9.93 7.56 18.16
C GLU A 6 11.11 6.60 18.25
N LYS A 7 11.09 5.56 17.44
CA LYS A 7 12.30 5.05 16.81
C LYS A 7 12.19 5.45 15.36
N VAL A 8 12.91 6.50 14.98
CA VAL A 8 13.24 6.75 13.58
C VAL A 8 14.15 5.60 13.17
N GLN A 9 13.55 4.44 12.90
CA GLN A 9 14.25 3.28 12.40
C GLN A 9 14.84 3.69 11.05
N GLU A 10 16.15 3.59 10.90
CA GLU A 10 16.78 3.99 9.64
C GLU A 10 16.18 3.14 8.52
N LEU A 11 15.58 3.82 7.54
CA LEU A 11 14.98 3.17 6.40
C LEU A 11 16.08 2.53 5.54
N PRO A 12 15.93 1.24 5.17
CA PRO A 12 16.79 0.65 4.16
C PRO A 12 16.71 1.43 2.84
N ASP A 13 17.77 1.38 2.03
CA ASP A 13 17.88 2.19 0.81
C ASP A 13 16.74 1.96 -0.17
N GLU A 14 16.32 0.72 -0.37
CA GLU A 14 15.18 0.37 -1.22
C GLU A 14 13.89 1.06 -0.75
N HIS A 15 13.64 1.10 0.56
CA HIS A 15 12.49 1.76 1.15
C HIS A 15 12.57 3.28 0.98
N ARG A 16 13.75 3.87 1.19
CA ARG A 16 13.99 5.31 0.95
C ARG A 16 13.69 5.68 -0.50
N GLN A 17 14.18 4.90 -1.45
CA GLN A 17 13.97 5.14 -2.88
C GLN A 17 12.48 5.07 -3.25
N VAL A 18 11.77 4.03 -2.83
CA VAL A 18 10.33 3.89 -3.10
C VAL A 18 9.53 5.02 -2.43
N LEU A 19 9.87 5.38 -1.19
CA LEU A 19 9.22 6.48 -0.48
C LEU A 19 9.43 7.82 -1.21
N ASN A 20 10.65 8.10 -1.65
CA ASN A 20 10.97 9.32 -2.40
C ASN A 20 10.17 9.41 -3.71
N VAL A 21 9.97 8.29 -4.39
CA VAL A 21 9.13 8.22 -5.59
C VAL A 21 7.66 8.54 -5.28
N ILE A 22 7.14 8.08 -4.15
CA ILE A 22 5.76 8.39 -3.71
C ILE A 22 5.61 9.87 -3.35
N ILE A 23 6.55 10.41 -2.56
CA ILE A 23 6.52 11.81 -2.10
C ILE A 23 6.60 12.78 -3.28
N ASN A 24 7.46 12.48 -4.25
CA ASN A 24 7.69 13.35 -5.40
C ASN A 24 6.77 13.02 -6.60
N ALA A 25 5.67 12.31 -6.38
CA ALA A 25 4.72 12.00 -7.44
C ALA A 25 4.09 13.30 -8.00
N PRO A 26 4.20 13.58 -9.32
CA PRO A 26 3.85 14.88 -9.89
C PRO A 26 2.37 15.25 -9.73
N ASN A 27 1.48 14.25 -9.67
CA ASN A 27 0.04 14.44 -9.52
C ASN A 27 -0.48 13.81 -8.22
N LYS A 28 0.34 13.77 -7.16
CA LYS A 28 0.07 13.12 -5.85
C LYS A 28 -0.07 11.60 -5.87
N TYR A 29 -0.63 11.03 -6.93
CA TYR A 29 -0.86 9.59 -7.10
C TYR A 29 0.16 8.99 -8.06
N ILE A 30 0.69 7.82 -7.71
CA ILE A 30 1.63 7.10 -8.56
C ILE A 30 1.34 5.59 -8.59
N THR A 31 1.31 5.01 -9.79
CA THR A 31 1.07 3.58 -9.99
C THR A 31 2.37 2.79 -9.83
N LYS A 32 2.27 1.51 -9.46
CA LYS A 32 3.43 0.61 -9.36
C LYS A 32 4.28 0.60 -10.63
N GLU A 33 3.63 0.60 -11.78
CA GLU A 33 4.30 0.64 -13.08
C GLU A 33 5.12 1.90 -13.26
N LYS A 34 4.56 3.08 -12.93
CA LYS A 34 5.32 4.33 -12.96
C LYS A 34 6.47 4.34 -11.96
N MET A 35 6.27 3.76 -10.76
CA MET A 35 7.35 3.62 -9.78
C MET A 35 8.49 2.76 -10.31
N LEU A 36 8.18 1.57 -10.85
CA LEU A 36 9.19 0.67 -11.43
C LEU A 36 9.98 1.36 -12.53
N ASN A 37 9.29 2.04 -13.45
CA ASN A 37 9.94 2.77 -14.54
C ASN A 37 10.87 3.87 -14.02
N GLN A 38 10.46 4.64 -12.99
CA GLN A 38 11.31 5.69 -12.41
C GLN A 38 12.52 5.13 -11.65
N LEU A 39 12.39 3.93 -11.09
CA LEU A 39 13.46 3.23 -10.39
C LEU A 39 14.36 2.42 -11.33
N GLY A 40 14.08 2.40 -12.64
CA GLY A 40 14.87 1.66 -13.63
C GLY A 40 14.62 0.14 -13.66
N TYR A 41 13.51 -0.32 -13.10
CA TYR A 41 13.14 -1.75 -13.09
C TYR A 41 12.15 -2.08 -14.21
N GLU A 42 12.32 -3.26 -14.80
CA GLU A 42 11.34 -3.81 -15.73
C GLU A 42 10.01 -4.18 -15.05
N LYS A 43 8.93 -4.08 -15.82
CA LYS A 43 7.59 -4.48 -15.37
C LYS A 43 7.44 -6.00 -15.38
N THR A 44 7.85 -6.63 -14.30
CA THR A 44 7.70 -8.08 -14.06
C THR A 44 6.83 -8.35 -12.84
N SER A 45 6.21 -9.53 -12.78
CA SER A 45 5.43 -9.97 -11.61
C SER A 45 6.25 -9.97 -10.31
N SER A 46 7.54 -10.28 -10.40
CA SER A 46 8.48 -10.26 -9.28
C SER A 46 8.70 -8.84 -8.77
N ASN A 47 9.00 -7.90 -9.67
CA ASN A 47 9.24 -6.50 -9.31
C ASN A 47 7.97 -5.82 -8.80
N GLU A 48 6.80 -6.15 -9.36
CA GLU A 48 5.53 -5.67 -8.83
C GLU A 48 5.23 -6.19 -7.42
N ARG A 49 5.62 -7.44 -7.12
CA ARG A 49 5.49 -8.02 -5.78
C ARG A 49 6.46 -7.35 -4.81
N TRP A 50 7.70 -7.10 -5.24
CA TRP A 50 8.70 -6.39 -4.46
C TRP A 50 8.23 -4.97 -4.07
N ILE A 51 7.75 -4.16 -5.02
CA ILE A 51 7.20 -2.82 -4.70
C ILE A 51 6.04 -2.91 -3.70
N ARG A 52 5.11 -3.86 -3.89
CA ARG A 52 3.99 -4.04 -2.96
C ARG A 52 4.47 -4.35 -1.54
N ARG A 53 5.50 -5.18 -1.40
CA ARG A 53 6.13 -5.50 -0.11
C ARG A 53 6.73 -4.25 0.52
N ILE A 54 7.56 -3.51 -0.21
CA ILE A 54 8.19 -2.28 0.30
C ILE A 54 7.15 -1.26 0.77
N ILE A 55 6.09 -1.02 -0.02
CA ILE A 55 5.01 -0.10 0.35
C ILE A 55 4.25 -0.58 1.60
N SER A 56 3.99 -1.90 1.68
CA SER A 56 3.37 -2.49 2.87
C SER A 56 4.22 -2.22 4.10
N GLU A 57 5.53 -2.49 4.04
CA GLU A 57 6.44 -2.28 5.15
C GLU A 57 6.56 -0.78 5.52
N LEU A 58 6.66 0.11 4.53
CA LEU A 58 6.62 1.55 4.74
C LEU A 58 5.37 1.98 5.53
N SER A 59 4.20 1.45 5.18
CA SER A 59 2.94 1.82 5.85
C SER A 59 2.73 1.17 7.22
N THR A 60 3.15 -0.09 7.41
CA THR A 60 2.82 -0.85 8.63
C THR A 60 3.94 -0.94 9.65
N ILE A 61 5.20 -1.04 9.19
CA ILE A 61 6.38 -1.16 10.06
C ILE A 61 6.93 0.23 10.36
N TYR A 62 7.12 1.04 9.31
CA TYR A 62 7.70 2.37 9.42
C TYR A 62 6.65 3.48 9.60
N ALA A 63 5.36 3.12 9.67
CA ALA A 63 4.23 4.01 9.94
C ALA A 63 4.11 5.24 9.01
N TYR A 64 4.63 5.16 7.79
CA TYR A 64 4.42 6.22 6.80
C TYR A 64 2.96 6.29 6.39
N PRO A 65 2.36 7.50 6.31
CA PRO A 65 0.95 7.67 6.01
C PRO A 65 0.70 7.48 4.50
N ILE A 66 0.74 6.24 4.02
CA ILE A 66 0.58 5.89 2.61
C ILE A 66 -0.82 5.32 2.37
N GLY A 67 -1.56 5.96 1.46
CA GLY A 67 -2.85 5.50 0.98
C GLY A 67 -2.73 4.79 -0.37
N CYS A 68 -3.80 4.09 -0.75
CA CYS A 68 -3.96 3.50 -2.07
C CYS A 68 -5.37 3.82 -2.59
N ASN A 69 -5.49 4.11 -3.87
CA ASN A 69 -6.76 4.36 -4.53
C ASN A 69 -6.80 3.66 -5.90
N TYR A 70 -7.98 3.11 -6.23
CA TYR A 70 -8.23 2.31 -7.43
C TYR A 70 -9.07 3.03 -8.47
N SER A 71 -9.64 4.20 -8.15
CA SER A 71 -10.39 5.02 -9.10
C SER A 71 -9.51 5.46 -10.26
N SER A 72 -10.07 5.57 -11.46
CA SER A 72 -9.33 5.85 -12.70
C SER A 72 -8.58 7.20 -12.68
N ASP A 73 -9.16 8.21 -12.04
CA ASP A 73 -8.62 9.57 -11.91
C ASP A 73 -7.54 9.70 -10.82
N ARG A 74 -7.62 8.88 -9.78
CA ARG A 74 -6.74 8.91 -8.59
C ARG A 74 -6.00 7.59 -8.39
N ARG A 75 -5.67 6.89 -9.48
CA ARG A 75 -5.16 5.53 -9.42
C ARG A 75 -3.71 5.50 -8.90
N GLY A 76 -3.47 4.73 -7.84
CA GLY A 76 -2.13 4.47 -7.32
C GLY A 76 -1.98 4.73 -5.83
N TYR A 77 -0.72 4.80 -5.41
CA TYR A 77 -0.33 5.13 -4.04
C TYR A 77 -0.06 6.62 -3.91
N TYR A 78 -0.25 7.14 -2.71
CA TYR A 78 -0.10 8.57 -2.40
C TYR A 78 0.19 8.76 -0.91
N MET A 79 0.81 9.89 -0.56
CA MET A 79 0.91 10.33 0.83
C MET A 79 -0.44 10.89 1.30
N ILE A 80 -0.96 10.36 2.40
CA ILE A 80 -2.14 10.86 3.10
C ILE A 80 -1.72 12.14 3.82
N THR A 81 -2.31 13.26 3.41
CA THR A 81 -2.02 14.57 4.00
C THR A 81 -3.26 15.25 4.56
N THR A 82 -4.47 14.74 4.27
CA THR A 82 -5.74 15.31 4.76
C THR A 82 -6.57 14.29 5.52
N GLN A 83 -7.52 14.79 6.31
CA GLN A 83 -8.42 13.94 7.09
C GLN A 83 -9.41 13.17 6.18
N GLU A 84 -9.82 13.77 5.06
CA GLU A 84 -10.67 13.13 4.05
C GLU A 84 -9.96 11.92 3.42
N GLU A 85 -8.67 12.08 3.11
CA GLU A 85 -7.83 11.02 2.57
C GLU A 85 -7.65 9.88 3.56
N LYS A 86 -7.41 10.21 4.83
CA LYS A 86 -7.36 9.22 5.91
C LYS A 86 -8.69 8.47 6.04
N ALA A 87 -9.81 9.18 6.04
CA ALA A 87 -11.14 8.56 6.12
C ALA A 87 -11.41 7.65 4.91
N GLN A 88 -11.02 8.07 3.71
CA GLN A 88 -11.14 7.27 2.50
C GLN A 88 -10.26 6.01 2.54
N ALA A 89 -9.02 6.12 3.03
CA ALA A 89 -8.12 4.99 3.19
C ALA A 89 -8.69 3.96 4.18
N ILE A 90 -9.18 4.42 5.34
CA ILE A 90 -9.85 3.56 6.34
C ILE A 90 -11.05 2.85 5.72
N LYS A 91 -11.94 3.59 5.06
CA LYS A 91 -13.13 3.01 4.38
C LYS A 91 -12.74 1.94 3.35
N SER A 92 -11.66 2.15 2.61
CA SER A 92 -11.18 1.19 1.61
C SER A 92 -10.64 -0.08 2.27
N LEU A 93 -9.87 0.07 3.36
CA LEU A 93 -9.37 -1.06 4.14
C LEU A 93 -10.50 -1.87 4.78
N THR A 94 -11.51 -1.21 5.37
CA THR A 94 -12.68 -1.88 5.95
C THR A 94 -13.38 -2.76 4.91
N ARG A 95 -13.61 -2.26 3.69
CA ARG A 95 -14.22 -3.05 2.60
C ARG A 95 -13.40 -4.28 2.21
N LEU A 96 -12.07 -4.17 2.21
CA LEU A 96 -11.18 -5.30 1.93
C LEU A 96 -11.26 -6.36 3.04
N ILE A 97 -11.32 -5.92 4.30
CA ILE A 97 -11.50 -6.81 5.46
C ILE A 97 -12.84 -7.55 5.35
N GLU A 98 -13.93 -6.83 5.10
CA GLU A 98 -15.26 -7.43 4.90
C GLU A 98 -15.29 -8.44 3.74
N GLY A 99 -14.63 -8.12 2.62
CA GLY A 99 -14.46 -9.06 1.51
C GLY A 99 -13.69 -10.32 1.91
N SER A 100 -12.65 -10.16 2.72
CA SER A 100 -11.81 -11.26 3.21
C SER A 100 -12.58 -12.16 4.18
N ILE A 101 -13.39 -11.59 5.07
CA ILE A 101 -14.28 -12.32 5.98
C ILE A 101 -15.28 -13.16 5.17
N ARG A 102 -15.99 -12.58 4.20
CA ARG A 102 -16.92 -13.33 3.33
C ARG A 102 -16.25 -14.48 2.60
N ARG A 103 -15.03 -14.28 2.11
CA ARG A 103 -14.25 -15.34 1.46
C ARG A 103 -13.88 -16.45 2.45
N ARG A 104 -13.48 -16.12 3.68
CA ARG A 104 -13.18 -17.10 4.74
C ARG A 104 -14.39 -17.96 5.04
N GLU A 105 -15.55 -17.35 5.25
CA GLU A 105 -16.82 -18.07 5.52
C GLU A 105 -17.22 -19.00 4.37
N ALA A 106 -16.98 -18.60 3.12
CA ALA A 106 -17.23 -19.46 1.97
C ALA A 106 -16.31 -20.70 1.96
N VAL A 107 -15.04 -20.53 2.34
CA VAL A 107 -14.07 -21.63 2.46
C VAL A 107 -14.43 -22.58 3.60
N GLU A 108 -14.86 -22.05 4.75
CA GLU A 108 -15.32 -22.85 5.90
C GLU A 108 -16.51 -23.76 5.57
N LYS A 109 -17.37 -23.35 4.62
CA LYS A 109 -18.54 -24.12 4.17
C LYS A 109 -18.22 -25.19 3.11
N LEU A 110 -16.98 -25.26 2.61
CA LEU A 110 -16.62 -26.25 1.58
C LEU A 110 -16.60 -27.66 2.17
N VAL A 111 -17.36 -28.56 1.56
CA VAL A 111 -17.27 -30.00 1.84
C VAL A 111 -16.26 -30.62 0.88
N ILE A 112 -15.10 -31.01 1.41
CA ILE A 112 -14.07 -31.72 0.64
C ILE A 112 -14.50 -33.18 0.52
N LYS A 113 -14.90 -33.60 -0.69
CA LYS A 113 -15.09 -35.03 -0.98
C LYS A 113 -13.71 -35.70 -1.02
N LYS A 114 -13.57 -36.76 -0.22
CA LYS A 114 -12.38 -37.64 -0.24
C LYS A 114 -12.37 -38.48 -1.51
#